data_AF-A0A257GT46-F1
#
_entry.id   AF-A0A257GT46-F1
#
_cell.length_a   1.000
_cell.length_b   1.000
_cell.length_c   1.000
_cell.angle_alpha   90.00
_cell.angle_beta   90.00
_cell.angle_gamma   90.00
#
_symmetry.space_group_name_H-M   'P 1'
#
loop_
_entity.id
_entity.type
_entity.pdbx_description
1 polymer ?
#
loop_
_entity_poly.entity_id
_entity_poly.type
_entity_poly.pdbx_seq_one_letter_code
_entity_poly.pdbx_strand_id
1 'polypeptide(L)'
;MGEGAGEEASSRATPVMAQFLVLKQANPGSLLFFRMGDFYELFFEDAEIASNALGITLTKRGKHQGEDIPMCGVPVHAADAYLQKLIRMGHRVAVCEQLEDPAEAR
;
A
#
# COMPACT_ATOMS: atom_id res chain seq x y z
N MET A 1 -13.09 22.72 -26.82
CA MET A 1 -14.20 22.23 -25.98
C MET A 1 -13.87 20.80 -25.65
N GLY A 2 -13.46 20.58 -24.40
CA GLY A 2 -12.97 19.29 -23.91
C GLY A 2 -14.09 18.58 -23.18
N GLU A 3 -14.33 17.33 -23.52
CA GLU A 3 -15.24 16.42 -22.83
C GLU A 3 -14.63 15.02 -22.93
N GLY A 4 -14.51 14.33 -21.77
CA GLY A 4 -14.22 12.90 -21.72
C GLY A 4 -12.96 12.47 -20.97
N ALA A 5 -12.67 12.98 -19.76
CA ALA A 5 -11.57 12.50 -18.91
C ALA A 5 -12.06 11.86 -17.59
N GLY A 6 -13.27 11.29 -17.58
CA GLY A 6 -13.94 10.86 -16.34
C GLY A 6 -14.16 9.37 -16.14
N GLU A 7 -14.00 8.50 -17.15
CA GLU A 7 -14.67 7.19 -17.12
C GLU A 7 -13.80 5.95 -17.45
N GLU A 8 -12.46 6.05 -17.38
CA GLU A 8 -11.55 4.88 -17.53
C GLU A 8 -10.68 4.58 -16.27
N ALA A 9 -10.86 5.30 -15.17
CA ALA A 9 -10.02 5.11 -13.98
C ALA A 9 -10.32 3.83 -13.19
N SER A 10 -11.48 3.19 -13.41
CA SER A 10 -11.92 2.04 -12.62
C SER A 10 -11.54 0.67 -13.21
N SER A 11 -11.01 0.58 -14.43
CA SER A 11 -10.79 -0.70 -15.14
C SER A 11 -9.33 -1.13 -15.27
N ARG A 12 -8.35 -0.33 -14.81
CA ARG A 12 -6.90 -0.64 -14.93
C ARG A 12 -6.15 -0.78 -13.59
N ALA A 13 -6.81 -0.56 -12.46
CA ALA A 13 -6.27 -0.96 -11.16
C ALA A 13 -6.41 -2.48 -11.04
N THR A 14 -5.36 -3.21 -10.66
CA THR A 14 -5.54 -4.61 -10.26
C THR A 14 -6.55 -4.65 -9.11
N PRO A 15 -7.35 -5.73 -8.95
CA PRO A 15 -8.36 -5.82 -7.89
C PRO A 15 -7.80 -5.45 -6.50
N VAL A 16 -6.56 -5.86 -6.24
CA VAL A 16 -5.80 -5.53 -5.02
C VAL A 16 -5.55 -4.03 -4.87
N MET A 17 -5.20 -3.33 -5.95
CA MET A 17 -4.94 -1.89 -5.90
C MET A 17 -6.22 -1.08 -5.66
N ALA A 18 -7.35 -1.52 -6.23
CA ALA A 18 -8.64 -0.90 -5.95
C ALA A 18 -9.01 -1.03 -4.46
N GLN A 19 -8.80 -2.21 -3.86
CA GLN A 19 -9.02 -2.43 -2.43
C GLN A 19 -8.09 -1.55 -1.57
N PHE A 20 -6.80 -1.50 -1.92
CA PHE A 20 -5.84 -0.63 -1.24
C PHE A 20 -6.29 0.84 -1.24
N LEU A 21 -6.72 1.36 -2.41
CA LEU A 21 -7.18 2.74 -2.53
C LEU A 21 -8.42 3.02 -1.69
N VAL A 22 -9.39 2.10 -1.64
CA VAL A 22 -10.59 2.23 -0.79
C VAL A 22 -10.21 2.30 0.69
N LEU A 23 -9.35 1.39 1.15
CA LEU A 23 -8.86 1.37 2.53
C LEU A 23 -8.06 2.62 2.88
N LYS A 24 -7.28 3.12 1.92
CA LYS A 24 -6.51 4.34 2.07
C LYS A 24 -7.41 5.58 2.17
N GLN A 25 -8.48 5.63 1.38
CA GLN A 25 -9.49 6.69 1.48
C GLN A 25 -10.22 6.66 2.83
N ALA A 26 -10.45 5.47 3.39
CA ALA A 26 -11.03 5.32 4.73
C ALA A 26 -10.05 5.73 5.85
N ASN A 27 -8.73 5.72 5.59
CA ASN A 27 -7.68 6.01 6.57
C ASN A 27 -6.71 7.08 6.03
N PRO A 28 -7.18 8.33 5.82
CA PRO A 28 -6.35 9.40 5.30
C PRO A 28 -5.27 9.79 6.32
N GLY A 29 -4.03 9.99 5.83
CA GLY A 29 -2.91 10.44 6.66
C GLY A 29 -2.25 9.38 7.55
N SER A 30 -2.62 8.10 7.39
CA SER A 30 -1.90 6.97 7.99
C SER A 30 -1.24 6.10 6.93
N LEU A 31 -0.08 5.53 7.26
CA LEU A 31 0.62 4.56 6.43
C LEU A 31 -0.17 3.25 6.41
N LEU A 32 -0.63 2.81 5.23
CA LEU A 32 -1.43 1.61 5.11
C LEU A 32 -0.52 0.40 4.86
N PHE A 33 -0.38 -0.44 5.88
CA PHE A 33 0.31 -1.73 5.81
C PHE A 33 -0.68 -2.77 5.27
N PHE A 34 -0.57 -3.11 3.99
CA PHE A 34 -1.45 -4.07 3.34
C PHE A 34 -0.83 -5.46 3.38
N ARG A 35 -1.44 -6.40 4.12
CA ARG A 35 -0.89 -7.75 4.24
C ARG A 35 -1.05 -8.52 2.92
N MET A 36 0.08 -8.93 2.37
CA MET A 36 0.20 -9.79 1.19
C MET A 36 1.07 -11.00 1.56
N GLY A 37 0.41 -12.08 2.00
CA GLY A 37 1.10 -13.28 2.49
C GLY A 37 1.95 -12.99 3.75
N ASP A 38 3.26 -13.16 3.61
CA ASP A 38 4.25 -12.97 4.69
C ASP A 38 4.87 -11.56 4.73
N PHE A 39 4.36 -10.64 3.92
CA PHE A 39 4.82 -9.25 3.86
C PHE A 39 3.68 -8.27 4.04
N TYR A 40 3.95 -7.15 4.70
CA TYR A 40 3.13 -5.95 4.62
C TYR A 40 3.69 -5.06 3.52
N GLU A 41 2.88 -4.80 2.51
CA GLU A 41 3.24 -3.94 1.40
C GLU A 41 2.56 -2.58 1.56
N LEU A 42 3.32 -1.54 1.26
CA LEU A 42 2.84 -0.16 1.14
C LEU A 42 3.04 0.30 -0.30
N PHE A 43 2.17 1.19 -0.77
CA PHE A 43 2.18 1.69 -2.14
C PHE A 43 2.13 3.22 -2.19
N PHE A 44 2.56 3.80 -3.31
CA PHE A 44 2.54 5.24 -3.57
C PHE A 44 3.36 6.01 -2.52
N GLU A 45 2.84 7.15 -2.04
CA GLU A 45 3.49 8.01 -1.06
C GLU A 45 3.77 7.28 0.27
N ASP A 46 2.92 6.32 0.67
CA ASP A 46 3.15 5.55 1.88
C ASP A 46 4.44 4.73 1.79
N ALA A 47 4.73 4.22 0.59
CA ALA A 47 5.94 3.47 0.35
C ALA A 47 7.18 4.35 0.50
N GLU A 48 7.13 5.58 -0.01
CA GLU A 48 8.21 6.56 0.07
C GLU A 48 8.44 7.04 1.50
N ILE A 49 7.36 7.37 2.22
CA ILE A 49 7.45 7.78 3.63
C ILE A 49 7.99 6.64 4.48
N ALA A 50 7.46 5.43 4.33
CA ALA A 50 7.94 4.27 5.09
C ALA A 50 9.38 3.92 4.73
N SER A 51 9.76 3.98 3.45
CA SER A 51 11.13 3.78 3.00
C SER A 51 12.10 4.77 3.63
N ASN A 52 11.77 6.05 3.63
CA ASN A 52 12.59 7.09 4.22
C ASN A 52 12.64 6.99 5.76
N ALA A 53 11.49 6.79 6.40
CA ALA A 53 11.40 6.71 7.85
C ALA A 53 12.06 5.46 8.43
N LEU A 54 11.94 4.32 7.75
CA LEU A 54 12.44 3.03 8.23
C LEU A 54 13.82 2.67 7.66
N GLY A 55 14.25 3.36 6.60
CA GLY A 55 15.46 3.02 5.85
C GLY A 55 15.34 1.71 5.07
N ILE A 56 14.12 1.34 4.65
CA ILE A 56 13.86 0.11 3.87
C ILE A 56 13.97 0.41 2.37
N THR A 57 14.37 -0.59 1.59
CA THR A 57 14.50 -0.46 0.13
C THR A 57 13.15 -0.10 -0.51
N LEU A 58 13.08 1.05 -1.16
CA LEU A 58 11.98 1.40 -2.04
C LEU A 58 12.13 0.62 -3.35
N THR A 59 11.13 -0.18 -3.68
CA THR A 59 11.01 -0.92 -4.93
C THR A 59 9.86 -0.36 -5.75
N LYS A 60 9.55 -1.00 -6.88
CA LYS A 60 8.44 -0.59 -7.72
C LYS A 60 7.65 -1.79 -8.21
N ARG A 61 6.32 -1.68 -8.16
CA ARG A 61 5.39 -2.76 -8.56
C ARG A 61 4.67 -2.41 -9.85
N GLY A 62 5.25 -2.82 -10.98
CA GLY A 62 4.64 -2.63 -12.29
C GLY A 62 4.37 -1.16 -12.61
N LYS A 63 3.36 -0.91 -13.44
CA LYS A 63 2.94 0.44 -13.85
C LYS A 63 1.45 0.64 -13.62
N HIS A 64 1.08 1.76 -13.00
CA HIS A 64 -0.31 2.22 -12.87
C HIS A 64 -0.44 3.56 -13.57
N GLN A 65 -1.41 3.69 -14.47
CA GLN A 65 -1.63 4.91 -15.26
C GLN A 65 -0.41 5.37 -16.09
N GLY A 66 0.51 4.46 -16.40
CA GLY A 66 1.75 4.75 -17.14
C GLY A 66 2.95 5.11 -16.25
N GLU A 67 2.73 5.31 -14.95
CA GLU A 67 3.76 5.60 -13.96
C GLU A 67 4.15 4.37 -13.15
N ASP A 68 5.42 4.29 -12.75
CA ASP A 68 5.90 3.22 -11.88
C ASP A 68 5.29 3.39 -10.49
N ILE A 69 4.75 2.32 -9.89
CA ILE A 69 4.16 2.40 -8.55
C ILE A 69 5.28 2.19 -7.52
N PRO A 70 5.68 3.20 -6.74
CA PRO A 70 6.62 3.00 -5.65
C PRO A 70 5.99 2.07 -4.61
N MET A 71 6.77 1.10 -4.16
CA MET A 71 6.33 0.03 -3.27
C MET A 71 7.45 -0.34 -2.30
N CYS A 72 7.11 -0.50 -1.03
CA CYS A 72 8.04 -1.06 -0.06
C CYS A 72 7.34 -2.17 0.72
N GLY A 73 8.13 -3.18 1.08
CA GLY A 73 7.67 -4.38 1.76
C GLY A 73 8.38 -4.55 3.09
N VAL A 74 7.60 -4.81 4.13
CA VAL A 74 8.10 -5.14 5.46
C VAL A 74 7.70 -6.58 5.78
N PRO A 75 8.64 -7.48 6.10
CA PRO A 75 8.28 -8.84 6.47
C PRO A 75 7.47 -8.85 7.76
N VAL A 76 6.40 -9.65 7.82
CA VAL A 76 5.45 -9.70 8.95
C VAL A 76 6.17 -9.97 10.27
N HIS A 77 7.15 -10.88 10.28
CA HIS A 77 7.94 -11.20 11.49
C HIS A 77 8.78 -10.02 12.01
N ALA A 78 9.13 -9.06 11.15
CA ALA A 78 9.86 -7.86 11.53
C ALA A 78 8.93 -6.63 11.69
N ALA A 79 7.66 -6.75 11.31
CA ALA A 79 6.72 -5.65 11.25
C ALA A 79 6.57 -4.94 12.61
N ASP A 80 6.53 -5.69 13.71
CA ASP A 80 6.46 -5.12 15.06
C ASP A 80 7.58 -4.10 15.34
N ALA A 81 8.82 -4.42 14.95
CA ALA A 81 9.95 -3.52 15.14
C ALA A 81 9.83 -2.25 14.29
N TYR A 82 9.33 -2.38 13.06
CA TYR A 82 9.11 -1.25 12.16
C TYR A 82 7.92 -0.38 12.59
N LEU A 83 6.82 -0.99 13.02
CA LEU A 83 5.65 -0.30 13.57
C LEU A 83 6.05 0.52 14.79
N GLN A 84 6.83 -0.05 15.71
CA GLN A 84 7.34 0.69 16.87
C GLN A 84 8.17 1.91 16.47
N LYS A 85 9.03 1.80 15.44
CA LYS A 85 9.80 2.93 14.92
C LYS A 85 8.89 4.02 14.34
N LEU A 86 7.93 3.65 13.49
CA LEU A 86 6.97 4.59 12.89
C LEU A 86 6.15 5.32 13.96
N ILE A 87 5.65 4.60 14.95
CA ILE A 87 4.88 5.19 16.07
C ILE A 87 5.75 6.17 16.87
N ARG A 88 7.02 5.82 17.14
CA ARG A 88 7.97 6.71 17.84
C ARG A 88 8.29 7.98 17.05
N MET A 89 8.26 7.90 15.72
CA MET A 89 8.42 9.05 14.82
C MET A 89 7.14 9.89 14.69
N GLY A 90 6.02 9.45 15.30
CA GLY A 90 4.74 10.15 15.24
C GLY A 90 3.90 9.80 14.01
N HIS A 91 4.28 8.77 13.24
CA HIS A 91 3.48 8.30 12.12
C HIS A 91 2.32 7.43 12.62
N ARG A 92 1.14 7.65 12.04
CA ARG A 92 -0.01 6.77 12.20
C ARG A 92 0.09 5.64 11.20
N VAL A 93 -0.10 4.40 11.65
CA VAL A 93 -0.04 3.22 10.79
C VAL A 93 -1.36 2.48 10.90
N ALA A 94 -1.97 2.19 9.75
CA ALA A 94 -3.14 1.35 9.63
C ALA A 94 -2.69 -0.01 9.10
N VAL A 95 -2.94 -1.08 9.86
CA VAL A 95 -2.62 -2.44 9.44
C VAL A 95 -3.88 -3.07 8.87
N CYS A 96 -3.85 -3.41 7.59
CA CYS A 96 -4.91 -4.16 6.93
C CYS A 96 -4.49 -5.62 6.81
N GLU A 97 -5.20 -6.47 7.53
CA GLU A 97 -5.07 -7.92 7.42
C GLU A 97 -6.00 -8.44 6.32
N GLN A 98 -5.51 -9.38 5.51
CA GLN A 98 -6.37 -10.11 4.59
C GLN A 98 -7.15 -11.14 5.43
N LEU A 99 -8.46 -10.94 5.58
CA LEU A 99 -9.33 -11.82 6.35
C LEU A 99 -9.71 -13.10 5.59
N GLU A 100 -9.53 -13.12 4.26
CA GLU A 100 -9.84 -14.27 3.42
C GLU A 100 -8.58 -15.10 3.13
N ASP A 101 -8.69 -16.40 3.38
CA ASP A 101 -7.65 -17.38 3.11
C ASP A 101 -7.29 -17.35 1.61
N PRO A 102 -6.01 -17.18 1.20
CA PRO A 102 -5.61 -17.20 -0.21
C PRO A 102 -5.93 -18.54 -0.91
N ALA A 103 -6.34 -19.56 -0.17
CA ALA A 103 -6.78 -20.86 -0.67
C ALA A 103 -8.21 -20.88 -1.26
N GLU A 104 -9.05 -19.85 -1.03
CA GLU A 104 -10.42 -19.78 -1.58
C GLU A 104 -10.56 -18.87 -2.82
N ALA A 105 -9.46 -18.34 -3.35
CA ALA A 105 -9.46 -17.70 -4.66
C ALA A 105 -9.41 -18.78 -5.77
N ARG A 106 -10.56 -19.36 -6.11
CA ARG A 106 -10.72 -20.32 -7.21
C ARG A 106 -11.49 -19.74 -8.40
#